data_AF-A0A968URM5-F1
#
_entry.id   AF-A0A968URM5-F1
#
_cell.length_a   1.000
_cell.length_b   1.000
_cell.length_c   1.000
_cell.angle_alpha   90.00
_cell.angle_beta   90.00
_cell.angle_gamma   90.00
#
_symmetry.space_group_name_H-M   'P 1'
#
loop_
_entity.id
_entity.type
_entity.pdbx_description
1 polymer ?
#
loop_
_entity_poly.entity_id
_entity_poly.type
_entity_poly.pdbx_seq_one_letter_code
_entity_poly.pdbx_strand_id
1 'polypeptide(L)'
;MLNLKLPEQRRKLYIEIALRRCRPGSGSSQEFLKKRTWNHPVTNIKTIIQKTLFVVVGGIATRLYMPERMTDDLDILVLTQDADNLYRELEQSGSRRTGELSIG
;
A
#
# COMPACT_ATOMS: atom_id res chain seq x y z
N MET A 1 -34.75 -0.90 -18.12
CA MET A 1 -33.65 -0.17 -17.45
C MET A 1 -33.51 -0.68 -16.02
N LEU A 2 -32.29 -0.89 -15.52
CA LEU A 2 -32.05 -1.22 -14.11
C LEU A 2 -32.43 -0.01 -13.23
N ASN A 3 -33.26 -0.21 -12.21
CA ASN A 3 -33.61 0.79 -11.20
C ASN A 3 -32.62 0.73 -10.03
N LEU A 4 -31.61 1.60 -10.08
CA LEU A 4 -30.55 1.65 -9.07
C LEU A 4 -31.01 2.14 -7.68
N LYS A 5 -32.29 2.51 -7.48
CA LYS A 5 -32.82 2.80 -6.14
C LYS A 5 -33.06 1.53 -5.32
N LEU A 6 -33.27 0.40 -5.98
CA LEU A 6 -33.51 -0.90 -5.33
C LEU A 6 -32.18 -1.55 -4.91
N PRO A 7 -31.97 -1.88 -3.62
CA PRO A 7 -30.72 -2.49 -3.12
C PRO A 7 -30.31 -3.78 -3.85
N GLU A 8 -31.26 -4.65 -4.15
CA GLU A 8 -31.04 -5.94 -4.82
C GLU A 8 -30.55 -5.78 -6.27
N GLN A 9 -31.04 -4.75 -6.97
CA GLN A 9 -30.62 -4.45 -8.34
C GLN A 9 -29.21 -3.85 -8.37
N ARG A 10 -28.86 -2.99 -7.40
CA ARG A 10 -27.48 -2.50 -7.21
C ARG A 10 -26.53 -3.63 -6.88
N ARG A 11 -26.88 -4.49 -5.92
CA ARG A 11 -26.06 -5.65 -5.53
C ARG A 11 -25.79 -6.56 -6.73
N LYS A 12 -26.82 -6.91 -7.50
CA LYS A 12 -26.67 -7.75 -8.69
C LYS A 12 -25.73 -7.13 -9.71
N LEU A 13 -25.90 -5.84 -10.02
CA LEU A 13 -25.02 -5.11 -10.95
C LEU A 13 -23.57 -5.09 -10.47
N TYR A 14 -23.31 -4.80 -9.20
CA TYR A 14 -21.95 -4.76 -8.66
C TYR A 14 -21.28 -6.14 -8.68
N ILE A 15 -22.02 -7.20 -8.36
CA ILE A 15 -21.51 -8.57 -8.45
C ILE A 15 -21.20 -8.92 -9.92
N GLU A 16 -22.07 -8.57 -10.87
CA GLU A 16 -21.80 -8.81 -12.28
C GLU A 16 -20.56 -8.04 -12.78
N ILE A 17 -20.37 -6.79 -12.35
CA ILE A 17 -19.17 -6.01 -12.65
C ILE A 17 -17.93 -6.71 -12.07
N ALA A 18 -17.98 -7.14 -10.81
CA ALA A 18 -16.88 -7.82 -10.15
C ALA A 18 -16.53 -9.14 -10.85
N LEU A 19 -17.52 -9.97 -11.18
CA LEU A 19 -17.33 -11.26 -11.86
C LEU A 19 -16.77 -11.10 -13.29
N ARG A 20 -17.11 -10.02 -13.99
CA ARG A 20 -16.52 -9.71 -15.31
C ARG A 20 -15.05 -9.29 -15.22
N ARG A 21 -14.65 -8.67 -14.10
CA ARG A 21 -13.31 -8.12 -13.90
C ARG A 21 -12.36 -9.10 -13.20
N CYS A 22 -12.88 -9.93 -12.29
CA CYS A 22 -12.12 -10.88 -11.51
C CYS A 22 -12.37 -12.29 -12.02
N ARG A 23 -11.32 -12.97 -12.54
CA ARG A 23 -11.43 -14.40 -12.84
C ARG A 23 -11.49 -15.20 -11.53
N PRO A 24 -12.18 -16.34 -11.49
CA PRO A 24 -12.08 -17.25 -10.34
C PRO A 24 -10.62 -17.55 -10.01
N GLY A 25 -10.25 -17.41 -8.73
CA GLY A 25 -8.87 -17.63 -8.27
C GLY A 25 -7.91 -16.43 -8.42
N SER A 26 -8.31 -15.32 -9.04
CA SER A 26 -7.46 -14.12 -9.20
C SER A 26 -6.95 -13.49 -7.89
N GLY A 27 -7.51 -13.87 -6.74
CA GLY A 27 -7.04 -13.44 -5.42
C GLY A 27 -6.76 -14.57 -4.43
N SER A 28 -6.98 -15.83 -4.83
CA SER A 28 -6.96 -16.98 -3.92
C SER A 28 -6.23 -18.20 -4.47
N SER A 29 -5.80 -18.20 -5.73
CA SER A 29 -4.99 -19.29 -6.25
C SER A 29 -3.62 -19.30 -5.57
N GLN A 30 -3.12 -20.49 -5.25
CA GLN A 30 -1.79 -20.64 -4.63
C GLN A 30 -0.69 -20.11 -5.54
N GLU A 31 -0.83 -20.28 -6.86
CA GLU A 31 0.10 -19.73 -7.85
C GLU A 31 0.12 -18.20 -7.78
N PHE A 32 -1.04 -17.56 -7.73
CA PHE A 32 -1.13 -16.11 -7.54
C PHE A 32 -0.49 -15.71 -6.21
N LEU A 33 -0.92 -16.29 -5.08
CA LEU A 33 -0.42 -15.94 -3.74
C LEU A 33 1.09 -16.14 -3.55
N LYS A 34 1.70 -17.07 -4.29
CA LYS A 34 3.15 -17.32 -4.28
C LYS A 34 3.92 -16.41 -5.23
N LYS A 35 3.24 -15.72 -6.15
CA LYS A 35 3.90 -14.75 -7.03
C LYS A 35 4.44 -13.59 -6.22
N ARG A 36 5.73 -13.31 -6.36
CA ARG A 36 6.39 -12.11 -5.83
C ARG A 36 6.67 -11.21 -7.02
N THR A 37 5.93 -10.11 -7.15
CA THR A 37 6.15 -9.11 -8.19
C THR A 37 6.62 -7.81 -7.57
N TRP A 38 7.45 -7.09 -8.34
CA TRP A 38 7.94 -5.76 -8.01
C TRP A 38 7.87 -4.89 -9.26
N ASN A 39 6.67 -4.78 -9.81
CA ASN A 39 6.44 -4.11 -11.08
C ASN A 39 6.38 -2.59 -10.92
N HIS A 40 5.90 -2.12 -9.77
CA HIS A 40 5.86 -0.70 -9.44
C HIS A 40 7.10 -0.32 -8.64
N PRO A 41 7.96 0.58 -9.16
CA PRO A 41 9.15 1.03 -8.46
C PRO A 41 8.76 1.76 -7.17
N VAL A 42 9.63 1.65 -6.17
CA VAL A 42 9.47 2.31 -4.88
C VAL A 42 10.80 2.99 -4.54
N THR A 43 10.74 4.16 -3.92
CA THR A 43 11.94 4.88 -3.49
C THR A 43 12.77 4.01 -2.55
N ASN A 44 14.06 3.87 -2.85
CA ASN A 44 14.99 3.22 -1.94
C ASN A 44 15.30 4.15 -0.77
N ILE A 45 14.47 4.11 0.27
CA ILE A 45 14.56 5.04 1.42
C ILE A 45 15.91 4.93 2.16
N LYS A 46 16.67 3.84 2.00
CA LYS A 46 18.05 3.72 2.52
C LYS A 46 19.04 4.68 1.88
N THR A 47 18.72 5.30 0.74
CA THR A 47 19.56 6.38 0.18
C THR A 47 19.31 7.72 0.88
N ILE A 48 18.21 7.83 1.64
CA ILE A 48 17.80 9.03 2.34
C ILE A 48 18.08 8.89 3.85
N ILE A 49 17.60 7.80 4.47
CA ILE A 49 17.78 7.50 5.89
C ILE A 49 19.02 6.60 6.02
N GLN A 50 20.11 7.17 6.53
CA GLN A 50 21.41 6.50 6.66
C GLN A 50 21.68 6.00 8.08
N LYS A 51 21.17 6.71 9.10
CA LYS A 51 21.52 6.48 10.51
C LYS A 51 20.35 5.94 11.32
N THR A 52 19.16 6.51 11.14
CA THR A 52 17.98 6.10 11.92
C THR A 52 17.54 4.69 11.52
N LEU A 53 17.39 3.82 12.51
CA LEU A 53 16.84 2.49 12.29
C LEU A 53 15.35 2.59 11.97
N PHE A 54 14.93 1.88 10.93
CA PHE A 54 13.53 1.82 10.51
C PHE A 54 13.17 0.43 10.00
N VAL A 55 11.87 0.15 9.94
CA VAL A 55 11.31 -1.00 9.24
C VAL A 55 10.25 -0.52 8.25
N VAL A 56 10.18 -1.15 7.08
CA VAL A 56 9.12 -0.89 6.10
C VAL A 56 7.86 -1.63 6.53
N VAL A 57 6.72 -0.95 6.51
CA VAL A 57 5.39 -1.51 6.85
C VAL A 57 4.37 -1.22 5.74
N GLY A 58 3.09 -1.48 6.02
CA GLY A 58 2.01 -1.15 5.09
C GLY A 58 1.99 -2.00 3.82
N GLY A 59 1.41 -1.44 2.76
CA GLY A 59 1.18 -2.15 1.49
C GLY A 59 2.47 -2.65 0.84
N ILE A 60 3.56 -1.87 0.89
CA ILE A 60 4.85 -2.26 0.31
C ILE A 60 5.45 -3.47 1.03
N ALA A 61 5.47 -3.48 2.37
CA ALA A 61 6.03 -4.60 3.13
C ALA A 61 5.35 -5.94 2.80
N THR A 62 4.05 -5.89 2.51
CA THR A 62 3.28 -7.10 2.21
C THR A 62 3.66 -7.79 0.90
N ARG A 63 4.34 -7.10 -0.02
CA ARG A 63 4.83 -7.68 -1.29
C ARG A 63 5.80 -8.86 -1.08
N LEU A 64 6.40 -8.97 0.11
CA LEU A 64 7.23 -10.11 0.52
C LEU A 64 6.41 -11.38 0.83
N TYR A 65 5.13 -11.23 1.15
CA TYR A 65 4.28 -12.31 1.65
C TYR A 65 3.07 -12.58 0.76
N MET A 66 2.65 -11.60 -0.04
CA MET A 66 1.53 -11.71 -0.96
C MET A 66 1.81 -10.95 -2.27
N PRO A 67 0.99 -11.15 -3.31
CA PRO A 67 1.12 -10.42 -4.57
C PRO A 67 1.00 -8.92 -4.39
N GLU A 68 1.71 -8.22 -5.26
CA GLU A 68 1.74 -6.77 -5.27
C GLU A 68 0.34 -6.17 -5.39
N ARG A 69 0.04 -5.26 -4.47
CA ARG A 69 -1.12 -4.38 -4.53
C ARG A 69 -0.66 -3.00 -5.00
N MET A 70 -1.56 -2.30 -5.69
CA MET A 70 -1.32 -0.92 -6.11
C MET A 70 -1.36 -0.03 -4.86
N THR A 71 -0.21 0.53 -4.50
CA THR A 71 0.04 1.44 -3.37
C THR A 71 1.15 2.36 -3.83
N ASP A 72 0.95 3.66 -3.68
CA ASP A 72 1.87 4.69 -4.17
C ASP A 72 2.74 5.27 -3.04
N ASP A 73 2.36 4.98 -1.80
CA ASP A 73 2.99 5.39 -0.56
C ASP A 73 3.98 4.33 -0.01
N LEU A 74 4.96 4.81 0.75
CA LEU A 74 5.90 4.00 1.50
C LEU A 74 5.78 4.35 2.98
N ASP A 75 5.32 3.38 3.76
CA ASP A 75 5.22 3.51 5.21
C ASP A 75 6.44 2.91 5.90
N ILE A 76 6.95 3.60 6.91
CA ILE A 76 8.00 3.10 7.79
C ILE A 76 7.61 3.27 9.26
N LEU A 77 8.11 2.38 10.11
CA LEU A 77 8.13 2.59 11.55
C LEU A 77 9.56 2.90 12.00
N VAL A 78 9.64 3.80 12.97
CA VAL A 78 10.87 4.15 13.70
C VAL A 78 10.61 4.09 15.18
N LEU A 79 11.67 3.98 15.97
CA LEU A 79 11.57 4.16 17.41
C LEU A 79 11.20 5.61 17.71
N THR A 80 10.30 5.83 18.67
CA THR A 80 9.84 7.18 19.05
C THR A 80 10.99 8.11 19.41
N GLN A 81 12.00 7.59 20.13
CA GLN A 81 13.19 8.34 20.52
C GLN A 81 14.06 8.81 19.34
N ASP A 82 13.92 8.17 18.17
CA ASP A 82 14.69 8.49 16.96
C ASP A 82 13.89 9.34 15.97
N ALA A 83 12.64 9.72 16.28
CA ALA A 83 11.79 10.47 15.37
C ALA A 83 12.42 11.81 14.94
N ASP A 84 13.03 12.55 15.88
CA ASP A 84 13.72 13.80 15.57
C ASP A 84 14.97 13.60 14.70
N ASN A 85 15.65 12.45 14.82
CA ASN A 85 16.77 12.10 13.95
C ASN A 85 16.28 11.83 12.54
N LEU A 86 15.21 11.05 12.41
CA LEU A 86 14.57 10.73 11.14
C LEU A 86 14.15 12.00 10.39
N TYR A 87 13.45 12.91 11.06
CA TYR A 87 12.98 14.15 10.42
C TYR A 87 14.15 14.99 9.91
N ARG A 88 15.25 15.08 10.66
CA ARG A 88 16.46 15.77 10.20
C ARG A 88 17.07 15.12 8.96
N GLU A 89 17.17 13.79 8.91
CA GLU A 89 17.68 13.08 7.74
C GLU A 89 16.79 13.31 6.50
N LEU A 90 15.46 13.26 6.68
CA LEU A 90 14.49 13.54 5.63
C LEU A 90 14.64 14.98 5.11
N GLU A 91 14.68 15.98 5.99
CA GLU A 91 14.84 17.39 5.59
C GLU A 91 16.17 17.65 4.88
N GLN A 92 17.27 17.05 5.35
CA GLN A 92 18.59 17.16 4.71
C GLN A 92 18.63 16.57 3.30
N SER A 93 17.77 15.59 3.01
CA SER A 93 17.61 15.03 1.66
C SER A 93 16.71 15.86 0.74
N GLY A 94 16.17 16.99 1.22
CA GLY A 94 15.24 17.84 0.51
C GLY A 94 13.76 17.44 0.65
N SER A 95 13.44 16.52 1.57
CA SER A 95 12.05 16.19 1.87
C SER A 95 11.37 17.31 2.67
N ARG A 96 10.05 17.46 2.51
CA ARG A 96 9.25 18.45 3.23
C ARG A 96 8.20 17.76 4.09
N ARG A 97 8.16 18.09 5.39
CA ARG A 97 7.08 17.66 6.29
C ARG A 97 5.78 18.39 5.91
N THR A 98 4.72 17.63 5.60
CA THR A 98 3.41 18.18 5.23
C THR A 98 2.44 18.29 6.41
N GLY A 99 2.65 17.51 7.47
CA GLY A 99 1.86 17.53 8.69
C GLY A 99 2.03 16.24 9.50
N GLU A 100 1.33 16.16 10.63
CA GLU A 100 1.10 14.88 11.30
C GLU A 100 -0.15 14.24 10.71
N LEU A 101 -0.05 12.95 10.38
CA LEU A 101 -1.22 12.17 10.02
C LEU A 101 -1.98 11.87 11.31
N SER A 102 -3.13 12.50 11.50
CA SER A 102 -4.12 12.06 12.48
C SER A 102 -4.93 10.91 11.87
N ILE A 103 -5.12 9.82 12.61
CA ILE A 103 -6.23 8.91 12.31
C ILE A 103 -7.50 9.70 12.64
N GLY A 104 -8.33 9.95 11.63
CA GLY A 104 -9.62 10.63 11.77
C GLY A 104 -10.68 9.76 12.44
#